data_AF-A0A2A2L9T0-F1
#
_entry.id   AF-A0A2A2L9T0-F1
#
_cell.length_a   1.000
_cell.length_b   1.000
_cell.length_c   1.000
_cell.angle_alpha   90.00
_cell.angle_beta   90.00
_cell.angle_gamma   90.00
#
_symmetry.space_group_name_H-M   'P 1'
#
loop_
_entity.id
_entity.type
_entity.pdbx_description
1 polymer ?
#
loop_
_entity_poly.entity_id
_entity_poly.type
_entity_poly.pdbx_seq_one_letter_code
_entity_poly.pdbx_strand_id
1 'polypeptide(L)'
;MQGYGSLIQDPKYFKTYVEYLKKFFEFYNNKGIPFWGMTVQNEPSTGSNKDWKWQTMNFTAESMRDFIKDYLGPALQTSNVTKNLKVMILDDTRAILPMWADVDLNNFVVAFCDWNLALDLNGGPNWAKNFVDSAIIIDKERQEFYKQPIYYALAHFR
;
A
#
# COMPACT_ATOMS: atom_id res chain seq x y z
N MET A 1 6.88 -12.06 -0.87
CA MET A 1 7.04 -13.26 -1.72
C MET A 1 6.84 -12.86 -3.16
N GLN A 2 7.29 -13.63 -4.15
CA GLN A 2 6.91 -13.46 -5.56
C GLN A 2 5.98 -14.62 -5.95
N GLY A 3 5.19 -14.44 -7.00
CA GLY A 3 4.25 -15.44 -7.49
C GLY A 3 3.05 -15.68 -6.57
N TYR A 4 2.48 -16.88 -6.65
CA TYR A 4 1.27 -17.24 -5.92
C TYR A 4 1.55 -17.57 -4.46
N GLY A 5 0.89 -16.87 -3.54
CA GLY A 5 0.98 -17.22 -2.12
C GLY A 5 0.13 -16.36 -1.21
N SER A 6 -0.53 -16.98 -0.24
CA SER A 6 -1.24 -16.35 0.86
C SER A 6 -0.52 -16.62 2.19
N LEU A 7 -0.94 -15.92 3.26
CA LEU A 7 -0.57 -16.35 4.62
C LEU A 7 -1.02 -17.79 4.83
N ILE A 8 -0.15 -18.57 5.49
CA ILE A 8 -0.50 -19.93 5.91
C ILE A 8 -1.70 -19.82 6.87
N GLN A 9 -2.75 -20.61 6.60
CA GLN A 9 -4.04 -20.58 7.31
C GLN A 9 -3.94 -21.24 8.69
N ASP A 10 -3.03 -20.74 9.52
CA ASP A 10 -2.79 -21.17 10.88
C ASP A 10 -2.69 -19.91 11.76
N PRO A 11 -3.47 -19.83 12.86
CA PRO A 11 -3.52 -18.68 13.75
C PRO A 11 -2.15 -18.16 14.21
N LYS A 12 -1.14 -19.02 14.30
CA LYS A 12 0.21 -18.59 14.72
C LYS A 12 0.84 -17.62 13.72
N TYR A 13 0.62 -17.81 12.41
CA TYR A 13 1.16 -16.92 11.39
C TYR A 13 0.39 -15.61 11.32
N PHE A 14 -0.93 -15.64 11.49
CA PHE A 14 -1.74 -14.41 11.58
C PHE A 14 -1.31 -13.55 12.77
N LYS A 15 -1.17 -14.14 13.96
CA LYS A 15 -0.68 -13.43 15.15
C LYS A 15 0.72 -12.86 14.94
N THR A 16 1.62 -13.65 14.35
CA THR A 16 2.99 -13.19 14.07
C THR A 16 2.99 -12.00 13.10
N TYR A 17 2.19 -12.06 12.04
CA TYR A 17 2.10 -11.00 11.04
C TYR A 17 1.51 -9.72 11.62
N VAL A 18 0.46 -9.83 12.44
CA VAL A 18 -0.12 -8.67 13.14
C VAL A 18 0.86 -8.04 14.13
N GLU A 19 1.65 -8.85 14.84
CA GLU A 19 2.70 -8.33 15.72
C GLU A 19 3.82 -7.63 14.95
N TYR A 20 4.17 -8.12 13.75
CA TYR A 20 5.08 -7.41 12.85
C TYR A 20 4.52 -6.03 12.46
N LEU A 21 3.25 -5.95 12.05
CA LEU A 21 2.61 -4.69 11.67
C LEU A 21 2.57 -3.70 12.84
N LYS A 22 2.21 -4.16 14.05
CA LYS A 22 2.23 -3.31 15.25
C LYS A 22 3.63 -2.75 15.53
N LYS A 23 4.65 -3.60 15.51
CA LYS A 23 6.05 -3.19 15.74
C LYS A 23 6.52 -2.15 14.73
N PHE A 24 6.09 -2.26 13.47
CA PHE A 24 6.39 -1.24 12.46
C PHE A 24 5.89 0.14 12.87
N PHE A 25 4.60 0.27 13.19
CA PHE A 25 4.02 1.57 13.58
C PHE A 25 4.57 2.10 14.89
N GLU A 26 4.77 1.24 15.89
CA GLU A 26 5.38 1.61 17.17
C GLU A 26 6.81 2.11 16.99
N PHE A 27 7.60 1.44 16.15
CA PHE A 27 8.96 1.84 15.86
C PHE A 27 9.02 3.24 15.24
N TYR A 28 8.21 3.51 14.20
CA TYR A 28 8.21 4.82 13.55
C TYR A 28 7.63 5.92 14.43
N ASN A 29 6.61 5.62 15.24
CA ASN A 29 6.10 6.57 16.23
C ASN A 29 7.20 6.96 17.24
N ASN A 30 8.02 6.00 17.68
CA ASN A 30 9.18 6.27 18.55
C ASN A 30 10.29 7.09 17.86
N LYS A 31 10.25 7.23 16.53
CA LYS A 31 11.09 8.14 15.75
C LYS A 31 10.41 9.49 15.44
N GLY A 32 9.25 9.76 16.03
CA GLY A 32 8.49 10.99 15.82
C GLY A 32 7.72 11.03 14.50
N ILE A 33 7.47 9.87 13.88
CA ILE A 33 6.73 9.74 12.62
C ILE A 33 5.41 9.01 12.89
N PRO A 34 4.35 9.73 13.27
CA PRO A 34 3.03 9.12 13.45
C PRO A 34 2.40 8.80 12.10
N PHE A 35 1.63 7.71 12.04
CA PHE A 35 0.86 7.32 10.84
C PHE A 35 -0.61 7.68 11.01
N TRP A 36 -1.22 8.21 9.95
CA TRP A 36 -2.66 8.46 9.89
C TRP A 36 -3.47 7.18 9.65
N GLY A 37 -2.97 6.31 8.77
CA GLY A 37 -3.65 5.09 8.38
C GLY A 37 -2.70 4.07 7.77
N MET A 38 -3.27 2.91 7.45
CA MET A 38 -2.61 1.78 6.79
C MET A 38 -3.57 1.11 5.82
N THR A 39 -3.01 0.46 4.81
CA THR A 39 -3.71 -0.55 4.02
C THR A 39 -3.38 -1.94 4.56
N VAL A 40 -4.28 -2.90 4.42
CA VAL A 40 -4.06 -4.27 4.94
C VAL A 40 -3.01 -5.02 4.12
N GLN A 41 -3.03 -4.82 2.81
CA GLN A 41 -2.12 -5.42 1.84
C GLN A 41 -2.18 -4.59 0.57
N ASN A 42 -1.03 -4.24 -0.01
CA ASN A 42 -0.96 -3.66 -1.34
C ASN A 42 -1.29 -4.73 -2.40
N GLU A 43 -2.18 -4.38 -3.32
CA GLU A 43 -2.62 -5.20 -4.47
C GLU A 43 -2.84 -6.67 -4.12
N PRO A 44 -3.72 -6.99 -3.15
CA PRO A 44 -3.93 -8.35 -2.65
C PRO A 44 -4.32 -9.34 -3.75
N SER A 45 -4.98 -8.90 -4.82
CA SER A 45 -5.37 -9.79 -5.93
C SER A 45 -4.16 -10.34 -6.70
N THR A 46 -3.05 -9.62 -6.71
CA THR A 46 -1.84 -9.99 -7.48
C THR A 46 -1.18 -11.24 -6.93
N GLY A 47 -1.38 -11.54 -5.65
CA GLY A 47 -0.87 -12.76 -5.02
C GLY A 47 -1.59 -14.03 -5.48
N SER A 48 -2.69 -13.91 -6.24
CA SER A 48 -3.35 -15.02 -6.92
C SER A 48 -2.70 -15.36 -8.27
N ASN A 49 -1.75 -14.56 -8.75
CA ASN A 49 -1.03 -14.79 -9.99
C ASN A 49 0.28 -15.53 -9.73
N LYS A 50 0.41 -16.75 -10.28
CA LYS A 50 1.61 -17.59 -10.16
C LYS A 50 2.85 -16.98 -10.79
N ASP A 51 2.67 -16.18 -11.82
CA ASP A 51 3.76 -15.56 -12.59
C ASP A 51 4.06 -14.12 -12.13
N TRP A 52 3.49 -13.70 -10.99
CA TRP A 52 3.72 -12.36 -10.46
C TRP A 52 5.19 -12.17 -10.09
N LYS A 53 5.79 -11.10 -10.58
CA LYS A 53 7.25 -10.97 -10.63
C LYS A 53 7.87 -10.25 -9.44
N TRP A 54 7.07 -9.63 -8.58
CA TRP A 54 7.56 -8.87 -7.43
C TRP A 54 6.81 -9.17 -6.15
N GLN A 55 7.10 -8.41 -5.09
CA GLN A 55 6.55 -8.61 -3.75
C GLN A 55 5.02 -8.57 -3.80
N THR A 56 4.39 -9.69 -3.45
CA THR A 56 2.94 -9.80 -3.30
C THR A 56 2.57 -10.81 -2.20
N MET A 57 1.32 -10.74 -1.78
CA MET A 57 0.66 -11.69 -0.90
C MET A 57 -0.85 -11.67 -1.15
N ASN A 58 -1.42 -12.84 -1.38
CA ASN A 58 -2.82 -13.01 -1.71
C ASN A 58 -3.73 -12.84 -0.49
N PHE A 59 -4.78 -12.04 -0.68
CA PHE A 59 -5.97 -12.06 0.15
C PHE A 59 -7.22 -12.07 -0.74
N THR A 60 -8.14 -13.00 -0.48
CA THR A 60 -9.53 -12.84 -0.94
C THR A 60 -10.27 -11.87 -0.02
N ALA A 61 -11.42 -11.35 -0.46
CA ALA A 61 -12.25 -10.45 0.34
C ALA A 61 -12.64 -11.07 1.69
N GLU A 62 -13.01 -12.35 1.69
CA GLU A 62 -13.40 -13.10 2.88
C GLU A 62 -12.20 -13.29 3.83
N SER A 63 -11.06 -13.72 3.29
CA SER A 63 -9.86 -13.93 4.10
C SER A 63 -9.34 -12.63 4.72
N MET A 64 -9.45 -11.51 4.00
CA MET A 64 -9.10 -10.19 4.51
C MET A 64 -10.07 -9.76 5.61
N ARG A 65 -11.39 -9.89 5.38
CA ARG A 65 -12.41 -9.59 6.39
C ARG A 65 -12.15 -10.35 7.68
N ASP A 66 -11.93 -11.66 7.59
CA ASP A 66 -11.75 -12.53 8.76
C ASP A 66 -10.41 -12.23 9.46
N PHE A 67 -9.34 -11.98 8.70
CA PHE A 67 -8.06 -11.53 9.25
C PHE A 67 -8.18 -10.20 10.01
N ILE A 68 -8.91 -9.22 9.46
CA ILE A 68 -9.15 -7.93 10.11
C ILE A 68 -9.93 -8.12 11.40
N LYS A 69 -11.07 -8.81 11.31
CA LYS A 69 -12.00 -8.98 12.41
C LYS A 69 -11.39 -9.74 13.58
N ASP A 70 -10.72 -10.85 13.30
CA ASP A 70 -10.33 -11.81 14.33
C ASP A 70 -8.89 -11.60 14.83
N TYR A 71 -8.04 -10.87 14.08
CA TYR A 71 -6.62 -10.70 14.42
C TYR A 71 -6.15 -9.24 14.40
N LEU A 72 -6.20 -8.56 13.25
CA LEU A 72 -5.59 -7.23 13.10
C LEU A 72 -6.28 -6.18 13.97
N GLY A 73 -7.62 -6.07 13.85
CA GLY A 73 -8.41 -5.07 14.58
C GLY A 73 -8.21 -5.14 16.09
N PRO A 74 -8.44 -6.29 16.74
CA PRO A 74 -8.22 -6.45 18.17
C PRO A 74 -6.79 -6.10 18.61
N ALA A 75 -5.79 -6.49 17.83
CA ALA A 75 -4.40 -6.25 18.19
C ALA A 75 -4.01 -4.77 18.06
N LEU A 76 -4.50 -4.03 17.07
CA LEU A 76 -4.25 -2.59 16.96
C LEU A 76 -4.83 -1.83 18.16
N GLN A 77 -5.96 -2.27 18.71
CA GLN A 77 -6.57 -1.65 19.89
C GLN A 77 -5.73 -1.80 21.17
N THR A 78 -4.77 -2.72 21.20
CA THR A 78 -3.93 -2.96 22.40
C THR A 78 -2.82 -1.92 22.63
N SER A 79 -2.53 -1.07 21.64
CA SER A 79 -1.43 -0.10 21.71
C SER A 79 -1.94 1.32 21.54
N ASN A 80 -1.42 2.25 22.36
CA ASN A 80 -1.77 3.67 22.27
C ASN A 80 -1.33 4.32 20.96
N VAL A 81 -0.37 3.70 20.27
CA VAL A 81 0.12 4.16 18.96
C VAL A 81 -0.84 3.75 17.85
N THR A 82 -1.32 2.50 17.86
CA THR A 82 -2.05 1.93 16.73
C THR A 82 -3.57 1.92 16.89
N LYS A 83 -4.10 2.14 18.10
CA LYS A 83 -5.56 2.11 18.36
C LYS A 83 -6.38 3.11 17.52
N ASN A 84 -5.75 4.21 17.10
CA ASN A 84 -6.38 5.28 16.32
C ASN A 84 -6.05 5.21 14.82
N LEU A 85 -5.23 4.24 14.40
CA LEU A 85 -4.83 4.08 13.01
C LEU A 85 -6.05 3.74 12.14
N LYS A 86 -6.23 4.44 11.03
CA LYS A 86 -7.28 4.12 10.06
C LYS A 86 -6.87 2.90 9.24
N VAL A 87 -7.72 1.88 9.17
CA VAL A 87 -7.49 0.69 8.36
C VAL A 87 -8.28 0.81 7.06
N MET A 88 -7.57 0.82 5.94
CA MET A 88 -8.11 0.85 4.58
C MET A 88 -7.98 -0.55 3.96
N ILE A 89 -9.04 -0.98 3.29
CA ILE A 89 -9.08 -2.27 2.57
C ILE A 89 -8.88 -2.02 1.07
N LEU A 90 -8.91 -3.09 0.28
CA LEU A 90 -8.67 -3.10 -1.17
C LEU A 90 -7.21 -2.82 -1.52
N ASP A 91 -6.82 -1.53 -1.58
CA ASP A 91 -5.51 -1.07 -2.06
C ASP A 91 -5.06 -1.77 -3.37
N ASP A 92 -6.01 -1.88 -4.30
CA ASP A 92 -5.90 -2.63 -5.56
C ASP A 92 -6.65 -1.86 -6.66
N THR A 93 -6.62 -2.40 -7.89
CA THR A 93 -7.30 -1.81 -9.03
C THR A 93 -8.81 -1.69 -8.82
N ARG A 94 -9.33 -0.55 -9.28
CA ARG A 94 -10.76 -0.23 -9.26
C ARG A 94 -11.63 -1.21 -10.07
N ALA A 95 -11.05 -1.96 -10.99
CA ALA A 95 -11.79 -2.98 -11.76
C ALA A 95 -12.39 -4.09 -10.86
N ILE A 96 -11.91 -4.21 -9.62
CA ILE A 96 -12.41 -5.15 -8.62
C ILE A 96 -13.64 -4.56 -7.87
N LEU A 97 -14.10 -3.36 -8.23
CA LEU A 97 -15.32 -2.69 -7.73
C LEU A 97 -16.49 -2.91 -8.72
N PRO A 98 -17.76 -3.06 -8.27
CA PRO A 98 -18.28 -2.83 -6.91
C PRO A 98 -18.09 -3.99 -5.95
N MET A 99 -17.52 -5.12 -6.40
CA MET A 99 -17.26 -6.27 -5.52
C MET A 99 -16.43 -5.86 -4.28
N TRP A 100 -15.70 -4.73 -4.35
CA TRP A 100 -15.01 -4.08 -3.22
C TRP A 100 -15.33 -2.55 -2.99
N ALA A 101 -16.33 -1.94 -3.68
CA ALA A 101 -16.89 -0.55 -3.57
C ALA A 101 -16.41 0.62 -4.51
N ASP A 102 -17.34 1.25 -5.27
CA ASP A 102 -17.26 2.18 -6.45
C ASP A 102 -16.55 3.59 -6.39
N VAL A 103 -16.55 4.34 -7.53
CA VAL A 103 -15.47 5.11 -8.26
C VAL A 103 -15.17 6.61 -7.95
N ASP A 104 -14.02 6.91 -7.33
CA ASP A 104 -13.17 8.13 -7.38
C ASP A 104 -13.79 9.55 -7.25
N LEU A 105 -13.33 10.56 -8.00
CA LEU A 105 -13.40 11.96 -7.55
C LEU A 105 -14.80 12.59 -7.61
N ASN A 106 -15.64 12.11 -8.53
CA ASN A 106 -17.05 12.50 -8.60
C ASN A 106 -17.96 11.58 -7.78
N ASN A 107 -17.41 10.54 -7.12
CA ASN A 107 -18.16 9.62 -6.26
C ASN A 107 -17.45 9.43 -4.90
N PHE A 108 -17.33 10.54 -4.16
CA PHE A 108 -16.99 10.56 -2.74
C PHE A 108 -15.55 10.17 -2.36
N VAL A 109 -14.61 9.98 -3.29
CA VAL A 109 -13.21 9.84 -2.90
C VAL A 109 -12.69 11.15 -2.32
N VAL A 110 -12.06 11.02 -1.17
CA VAL A 110 -11.66 12.13 -0.30
C VAL A 110 -10.19 12.52 -0.46
N ALA A 111 -9.39 11.72 -1.17
CA ALA A 111 -7.97 11.95 -1.39
C ALA A 111 -7.45 11.17 -2.61
N PHE A 112 -6.41 11.70 -3.26
CA PHE A 112 -5.64 11.02 -4.30
C PHE A 112 -4.16 10.98 -3.88
N CYS A 113 -3.51 9.83 -4.05
CA CYS A 113 -2.08 9.67 -3.79
C CYS A 113 -1.41 9.19 -5.07
N ASP A 114 -0.44 9.97 -5.57
CA ASP A 114 0.45 9.50 -6.64
C ASP A 114 1.43 8.44 -6.09
N TRP A 115 2.05 7.68 -6.99
CA TRP A 115 2.87 6.53 -6.61
C TRP A 115 4.28 6.95 -6.16
N ASN A 116 5.27 6.92 -7.04
CA ASN A 116 6.62 7.37 -6.71
C ASN A 116 6.69 8.90 -6.76
N LEU A 117 7.13 9.53 -5.68
CA LEU A 117 7.34 10.99 -5.63
C LEU A 117 8.35 11.48 -6.67
N ALA A 118 9.39 10.68 -6.94
CA ALA A 118 10.38 10.94 -7.98
C ALA A 118 11.01 9.63 -8.48
N LEU A 119 11.41 9.61 -9.76
CA LEU A 119 12.18 8.50 -10.37
C LEU A 119 13.34 9.05 -11.21
N ASP A 120 14.28 8.19 -11.58
CA ASP A 120 15.35 8.57 -12.52
C ASP A 120 14.84 8.68 -13.97
N LEU A 121 15.73 9.06 -14.89
CA LEU A 121 15.44 9.17 -16.32
C LEU A 121 14.92 7.88 -16.98
N ASN A 122 15.10 6.71 -16.34
CA ASN A 122 14.65 5.42 -16.83
C ASN A 122 13.38 4.93 -16.10
N GLY A 123 12.81 5.72 -15.19
CA GLY A 123 11.64 5.32 -14.39
C GLY A 123 11.98 4.37 -13.24
N GLY A 124 13.22 4.39 -12.76
CA GLY A 124 13.75 3.53 -11.69
C GLY A 124 14.34 4.32 -10.51
N PRO A 125 15.11 3.63 -9.63
CA PRO A 125 15.51 2.23 -9.72
C PRO A 125 14.38 1.25 -9.35
N ASN A 126 14.24 0.15 -10.09
CA ASN A 126 13.30 -0.92 -9.79
C ASN A 126 13.96 -2.30 -9.99
N TRP A 127 14.04 -3.10 -8.93
CA TRP A 127 14.75 -4.39 -8.96
C TRP A 127 14.10 -5.42 -9.89
N ALA A 128 12.78 -5.34 -10.09
CA ALA A 128 12.01 -6.19 -10.99
C ALA A 128 11.95 -5.63 -12.42
N LYS A 129 12.63 -4.50 -12.69
CA LYS A 129 12.60 -3.76 -13.96
C LYS A 129 11.19 -3.33 -14.38
N ASN A 130 10.31 -3.10 -13.42
CA ASN A 130 8.97 -2.55 -13.63
C ASN A 130 9.03 -1.01 -13.57
N PHE A 131 9.53 -0.40 -14.64
CA PHE A 131 9.72 1.04 -14.71
C PHE A 131 8.42 1.76 -15.07
N VAL A 132 8.18 2.89 -14.41
CA VAL A 132 7.00 3.74 -14.60
C VAL A 132 7.41 5.21 -14.64
N ASP A 133 6.50 6.09 -15.02
CA ASP A 133 6.74 7.53 -14.95
C ASP A 133 6.51 8.06 -13.51
N SER A 134 6.91 9.30 -13.26
CA SER A 134 6.68 9.99 -11.99
C SER A 134 6.45 11.48 -12.22
N ALA A 135 5.74 12.14 -11.31
CA ALA A 135 5.57 13.59 -11.34
C ALA A 135 6.90 14.37 -11.34
N ILE A 136 7.97 13.79 -10.80
CA ILE A 136 9.31 14.38 -10.79
C ILE A 136 10.32 13.38 -11.35
N ILE A 137 11.10 13.80 -12.34
CA ILE A 137 12.21 13.00 -12.88
C ILE A 137 13.54 13.62 -12.47
N ILE A 138 14.45 12.81 -11.93
CA ILE A 138 15.75 13.24 -11.44
C ILE A 138 16.85 12.84 -12.44
N ASP A 139 17.61 13.84 -12.88
CA ASP A 139 18.86 13.64 -13.61
C ASP A 139 20.04 13.85 -12.65
N LYS A 140 20.53 12.73 -12.12
CA LYS A 140 21.64 12.74 -11.17
C LYS A 140 22.93 13.28 -11.79
N GLU A 141 23.20 13.00 -13.07
CA GLU A 141 24.45 13.43 -13.71
C GLU A 141 24.48 14.95 -13.88
N ARG A 142 23.33 15.56 -14.21
CA ARG A 142 23.20 17.01 -14.33
C ARG A 142 22.92 17.72 -13.00
N GLN A 143 22.62 16.99 -11.93
CA GLN A 143 22.14 17.55 -10.66
C GLN A 143 20.86 18.38 -10.85
N GLU A 144 19.98 17.92 -11.74
CA GLU A 144 18.74 18.61 -12.11
C GLU A 144 17.53 17.70 -11.85
N PHE A 145 16.36 18.31 -11.74
CA PHE A 145 15.08 17.59 -11.75
C PHE A 145 14.07 18.28 -12.65
N TYR A 146 13.23 17.48 -13.28
CA TYR A 146 12.18 17.92 -14.18
C TYR A 146 10.82 17.70 -13.51
N LYS A 147 10.03 18.76 -13.41
CA LYS A 147 8.64 18.68 -12.95
C LYS A 147 7.78 18.38 -14.16
N GLN A 148 7.23 17.17 -14.22
CA GLN A 148 6.42 16.72 -15.36
C GLN A 148 5.04 17.38 -15.37
N PRO A 149 4.30 17.34 -16.49
CA PRO A 149 2.90 17.79 -16.53
C PRO A 149 2.01 17.20 -15.41
N ILE A 150 2.26 15.95 -15.00
CA ILE A 150 1.58 15.29 -13.87
C ILE A 150 1.73 16.10 -12.58
N TYR A 151 2.92 16.65 -12.30
CA TYR A 151 3.15 17.48 -11.12
C TYR A 151 2.21 18.69 -11.09
N TYR A 152 2.09 19.38 -12.22
CA TYR A 152 1.25 20.58 -12.31
C TYR A 152 -0.24 20.22 -12.28
N ALA A 153 -0.64 19.14 -12.93
CA ALA A 153 -2.01 18.62 -12.86
C ALA A 153 -2.42 18.30 -11.42
N LEU A 154 -1.57 17.58 -10.67
CA LEU A 154 -1.81 17.29 -9.25
C LEU A 154 -1.83 18.57 -8.40
N ALA A 155 -1.00 19.57 -8.72
CA ALA A 155 -0.96 20.83 -7.99
C ALA A 155 -2.25 21.65 -8.09
N HIS A 156 -3.10 21.41 -9.08
CA HIS A 156 -4.41 22.07 -9.19
C HIS A 156 -5.46 21.59 -8.18
N PHE A 157 -5.24 20.45 -7.51
CA PHE A 157 -6.19 19.82 -6.58
C PHE A 157 -5.73 19.83 -5.11
N ARG A 158 -4.66 20.56 -4.79
CA ARG A 158 -4.04 20.58 -3.45
C ARG A 158 -4.71 21.58 -2.50
#